data_AF-A0A961KBF6-F1
#
_entry.id   AF-A0A961KBF6-F1
#
_cell.length_a   1.000
_cell.length_b   1.000
_cell.length_c   1.000
_cell.angle_alpha   90.00
_cell.angle_beta   90.00
_cell.angle_gamma   90.00
#
_symmetry.space_group_name_H-M   'P 1'
#
loop_
_entity.id
_entity.type
_entity.pdbx_description
1 polymer ?
#
loop_
_entity_poly.entity_id
_entity_poly.type
_entity_poly.pdbx_seq_one_letter_code
_entity_poly.pdbx_strand_id
1 'polypeptide(L)' 'LAVDFKSNRQVPATAEQVPEGLLRQMGAYAHLLAGLYPGRRIETALLWTATATLMPLSAGATGAALGRAGLDPDVGPT' A
#
# COMPACT_ATOMS: atom_id res chain seq x y z
N LEU A 1 -11.29 -0.26 1.01
CA LEU A 1 -10.12 -0.51 1.87
C LEU A 1 -9.52 -1.86 1.48
N ALA A 2 -8.25 -1.86 1.06
CA ALA A 2 -7.45 -3.07 0.87
C ALA A 2 -6.50 -3.24 2.05
N VAL A 3 -6.39 -4.45 2.58
CA VAL A 3 -5.57 -4.76 3.75
C VAL A 3 -4.62 -5.90 3.42
N ASP A 4 -3.33 -5.71 3.69
CA ASP A 4 -2.34 -6.77 3.60
C ASP A 4 -1.87 -7.19 5.01
N PHE A 5 -1.77 -8.50 5.22
CA PHE A 5 -1.50 -9.08 6.53
C PHE A 5 -0.01 -9.34 6.67
N LYS A 6 0.58 -8.88 7.77
CA LYS A 6 2.02 -8.95 8.02
C LYS A 6 2.32 -9.66 9.33
N SER A 7 3.12 -10.72 9.23
CA SER A 7 3.64 -11.51 10.35
C SER A 7 5.05 -11.08 10.81
N ASN A 8 5.51 -9.90 10.37
CA ASN A 8 6.79 -9.35 10.76
C ASN A 8 6.93 -9.32 12.30
N ARG A 9 8.10 -9.77 12.81
CA ARG A 9 8.39 -9.72 14.25
C ARG A 9 8.55 -8.30 14.78
N GLN A 10 9.13 -7.42 13.98
CA GLN A 10 9.28 -6.01 14.29
C GLN A 10 8.19 -5.23 13.56
N VAL A 11 7.38 -4.52 14.34
CA VAL A 11 6.31 -3.65 13.84
C VAL A 11 6.80 -2.20 13.93
N PRO A 12 6.81 -1.43 12.84
CA PRO A 12 7.14 -0.01 12.88
C PRO A 12 6.20 0.75 13.82
N ALA A 13 6.71 1.80 14.49
CA ALA A 13 5.89 2.58 15.40
C ALA A 13 4.91 3.49 14.62
N THR A 14 5.28 3.92 13.42
CA THR A 14 4.48 4.81 12.57
C THR A 14 4.49 4.37 11.10
N ALA A 15 3.52 4.89 10.33
CA ALA A 15 3.40 4.58 8.91
C ALA A 15 4.61 5.07 8.09
N GLU A 16 5.27 6.14 8.52
CA GLU A 16 6.46 6.72 7.88
C GLU A 16 7.69 5.82 8.03
N GLN A 17 7.70 4.95 9.03
CA GLN A 17 8.77 3.99 9.29
C GLN A 17 8.54 2.64 8.58
N VAL A 18 7.43 2.49 7.84
CA VAL A 18 7.15 1.28 7.09
C VAL A 18 8.23 1.09 6.01
N PRO A 19 8.82 -0.12 5.91
CA PRO A 19 9.82 -0.40 4.88
C PRO A 19 9.31 -0.07 3.48
N GLU A 20 10.16 0.58 2.68
CA GLU A 20 9.76 1.10 1.37
C GLU A 20 9.19 0.01 0.44
N GLY A 21 9.71 -1.22 0.51
CA GLY A 21 9.18 -2.34 -0.26
C GLY A 21 7.71 -2.64 0.02
N LEU A 22 7.26 -2.47 1.27
CA LEU A 22 5.85 -2.64 1.62
C LEU A 22 5.00 -1.46 1.12
N LEU A 23 5.53 -0.24 1.18
CA LEU A 23 4.84 0.93 0.62
C LEU A 23 4.66 0.78 -0.91
N ARG A 24 5.67 0.26 -1.62
CA ARG A 24 5.59 -0.06 -3.06
C ARG A 24 4.50 -1.08 -3.35
N GLN A 25 4.47 -2.18 -2.60
CA GLN A 25 3.46 -3.24 -2.75
C GLN A 25 2.05 -2.67 -2.57
N MET A 26 1.83 -1.89 -1.52
CA MET A 26 0.51 -1.28 -1.27
C MET A 26 0.16 -0.22 -2.30
N GLY A 27 1.15 0.51 -2.84
CA GLY A 27 0.95 1.41 -3.98
C GLY A 27 0.48 0.67 -5.23
N ALA A 28 1.10 -0.47 -5.55
CA ALA A 28 0.69 -1.31 -6.67
C ALA A 28 -0.75 -1.83 -6.50
N TYR A 29 -1.13 -2.26 -5.29
CA TYR A 29 -2.52 -2.62 -5.01
C TYR A 29 -3.48 -1.44 -5.22
N ALA A 30 -3.13 -0.26 -4.72
CA ALA A 30 -3.97 0.93 -4.88
C ALA A 30 -4.17 1.28 -6.36
N HIS A 31 -3.10 1.22 -7.17
CA HIS A 31 -3.14 1.48 -8.60
C HIS A 31 -4.04 0.49 -9.35
N LEU A 32 -3.84 -0.83 -9.15
CA LEU A 32 -4.64 -1.86 -9.81
C LEU A 32 -6.12 -1.79 -9.39
N LEU A 33 -6.39 -1.59 -8.10
CA LEU A 33 -7.76 -1.47 -7.59
C LEU A 33 -8.48 -0.23 -8.11
N ALA A 34 -7.77 0.88 -8.34
CA ALA A 34 -8.36 2.08 -8.92
C ALA A 34 -8.87 1.81 -10.35
N GLY A 35 -8.15 1.02 -11.14
CA GLY A 35 -8.60 0.58 -12.47
C GLY A 35 -9.79 -0.37 -12.42
N LEU A 36 -9.80 -1.31 -11.46
CA LEU A 36 -10.89 -2.29 -11.32
C LEU A 36 -12.19 -1.71 -10.73
N TYR A 37 -12.09 -0.65 -9.94
CA TYR A 37 -13.23 -0.04 -9.24
C TYR A 37 -13.38 1.45 -9.53
N PRO A 38 -13.79 1.83 -10.77
CA PRO A 38 -14.00 3.23 -11.12
C PRO A 38 -14.98 3.92 -10.17
N GLY A 39 -14.64 5.16 -9.77
CA GLY A 39 -15.47 5.96 -8.87
C GLY A 39 -15.47 5.53 -7.40
N ARG A 40 -14.68 4.52 -7.01
CA ARG A 40 -14.49 4.14 -5.60
C ARG A 40 -13.23 4.79 -5.04
N ARG A 41 -13.31 5.29 -3.81
CA ARG A 41 -12.13 5.71 -3.04
C ARG A 41 -11.36 4.46 -2.61
N ILE A 42 -10.10 4.36 -3.06
CA ILE A 42 -9.20 3.29 -2.67
C ILE A 42 -8.36 3.76 -1.48
N GLU A 43 -8.32 2.92 -0.44
CA GLU A 43 -7.53 3.12 0.77
C GLU A 43 -6.78 1.83 1.06
N THR A 44 -5.58 1.94 1.64
CA THR A 44 -4.70 0.82 1.93
C THR A 44 -4.27 0.82 3.39
N ALA A 45 -4.18 -0.37 3.99
CA ALA A 45 -3.66 -0.54 5.33
C ALA A 45 -2.84 -1.83 5.46
N LEU A 46 -1.96 -1.88 6.44
CA LEU A 46 -1.28 -3.10 6.88
C LEU A 46 -1.92 -3.58 8.18
N LEU A 47 -2.22 -4.88 8.27
CA LEU A 47 -2.57 -5.51 9.54
C LEU A 47 -1.35 -6.25 10.09
N TRP A 48 -0.79 -5.74 11.19
CA TRP A 48 0.32 -6.37 11.90
C TRP A 48 -0.23 -7.43 12.85
N THR A 49 -0.02 -8.71 12.54
CA THR A 49 -0.60 -9.80 13.34
C THR A 49 0.11 -9.96 14.68
N ALA A 50 1.38 -9.58 14.77
CA ALA A 50 2.15 -9.61 16.02
C ALA A 50 1.59 -8.70 17.12
N THR A 51 0.95 -7.58 16.76
CA THR A 51 0.40 -6.59 17.70
C THR A 51 -1.11 -6.39 17.55
N ALA A 52 -1.76 -7.15 16.66
CA ALA A 52 -3.16 -6.98 16.27
C ALA A 52 -3.53 -5.54 15.89
N THR A 53 -2.60 -4.82 15.24
CA THR A 53 -2.77 -3.39 14.92
C THR A 53 -3.01 -3.19 13.44
N LEU A 54 -4.06 -2.45 13.10
CA LEU A 54 -4.30 -1.95 11.75
C LEU A 54 -3.59 -0.60 11.59
N MET A 55 -2.71 -0.50 10.60
CA MET A 55 -1.96 0.70 10.27
C MET A 55 -2.40 1.23 8.89
N PRO A 56 -3.26 2.26 8.84
CA PRO A 56 -3.60 2.93 7.60
C PRO A 56 -2.35 3.55 6.96
N LEU A 57 -2.27 3.49 5.64
CA LEU A 57 -1.19 4.11 4.88
C LEU A 57 -1.72 5.32 4.12
N SER A 58 -0.92 6.39 4.07
CA SER A 58 -1.27 7.56 3.28
C SER A 58 -1.11 7.24 1.78
N ALA A 59 -2.07 7.71 0.97
CA ALA A 59 -2.02 7.56 -0.48
C ALA A 59 -0.78 8.24 -1.09
N GLY A 60 -0.32 9.34 -0.49
CA GLY A 60 0.91 10.01 -0.90
C GLY A 60 2.15 9.14 -0.70
N ALA A 61 2.28 8.46 0.45
CA ALA A 61 3.45 7.62 0.72
C ALA A 61 3.50 6.37 -0.17
N THR A 62 2.38 5.68 -0.34
CA THR A 62 2.31 4.49 -1.20
C THR A 62 2.45 4.84 -2.68
N GLY A 63 1.84 5.94 -3.14
CA GLY A 63 1.98 6.44 -4.50
C GLY A 63 3.41 6.90 -4.81
N ALA A 64 4.05 7.65 -3.92
CA ALA A 64 5.44 8.07 -4.10
C ALA A 64 6.40 6.88 -4.11
N ALA A 65 6.16 5.86 -3.27
CA ALA A 65 6.95 4.65 -3.27
C ALA A 65 6.80 3.87 -4.59
N LEU A 66 5.57 3.72 -5.09
CA LEU A 66 5.30 3.09 -6.38
C LEU A 66 6.02 3.82 -7.52
N GLY A 67 5.94 5.15 -7.58
CA GLY A 67 6.62 5.94 -8.61
C GLY A 67 8.14 5.76 -8.61
N ARG A 68 8.77 5.62 -7.44
CA ARG A 68 10.21 5.31 -7.33
C ARG A 68 10.57 3.90 -7.76
N ALA A 69 9.62 2.98 -7.82
CA ALA A 69 9.85 1.60 -8.26
C ALA A 69 9.96 1.46 -9.79
N GLY A 70 9.67 2.53 -10.55
CA GLY A 70 9.73 2.51 -12.02
C GLY A 70 8.57 1.79 -12.69
N LEU A 71 7.44 1.62 -11.99
CA LEU A 71 6.19 1.18 -12.63
C LEU A 71 5.50 2.41 -13.22
N ASP A 72 5.40 2.45 -14.55
CA ASP A 72 4.68 3.50 -15.26
C ASP A 72 3.19 3.51 -14.84
N PRO A 73 2.61 4.67 -14.49
CA PRO A 73 1.22 4.77 -14.04
C PRO A 73 0.19 4.58 -15.15
N ASP A 74 0.59 4.28 -16.39
CA ASP A 74 -0.27 4.26 -17.58
C ASP A 74 -0.36 2.88 -18.27
N VAL A 75 0.23 1.82 -17.71
CA VAL A 75 0.10 0.47 -18.27
C VAL A 75 -1.12 -0.25 -17.65
N GLY A 76 -2.31 0.06 -18.19
CA GLY A 76 -3.48 -0.82 -18.09
C GLY A 76 -3.43 -1.93 -19.16
N PRO A 77 -4.11 -3.08 -18.99
CA PRO A 77 -4.04 -4.18 -19.95
C PRO A 77 -4.72 -3.75 -21.26
N THR A 78 -3.96 -3.84 -22.36
CA THR A 78 -4.44 -3.73 -23.76
C THR A 78 -5.43 -4.82 -24.11
#